data_AF-A0A4Q1TB98-F1
#
_entry.id   AF-A0A4Q1TB98-F1
#
_cell.length_a   1.000
_cell.length_b   1.000
_cell.length_c   1.000
_cell.angle_alpha   90.00
_cell.angle_beta   90.00
_cell.angle_gamma   90.00
#
_symmetry.space_group_name_H-M   'P 1'
#
loop_
_entity.id
_entity.type
_entity.pdbx_description
1 polymer ?
#
loop_
_entity_poly.entity_id
_entity_poly.type
_entity_poly.pdbx_seq_one_letter_code
_entity_poly.pdbx_strand_id
1 'polypeptide(L)' 'MGLIQAFIDWKNANHERKVSEMGAQGKCPDCFGRGFNPVMLSGFYYTSVLDCPGCNGSGLFTDWAESKE' A
#
# COMPACT_ATOMS: atom_id res chain seq x y z
N MET A 1 4.34 -25.30 -16.74
CA MET A 1 4.43 -23.92 -16.22
C MET A 1 3.50 -23.06 -17.07
N GLY A 2 2.27 -22.81 -16.61
CA GLY A 2 1.25 -22.13 -17.43
C GLY A 2 1.43 -20.61 -17.45
N LEU A 3 0.90 -19.93 -18.48
CA LEU A 3 0.93 -18.47 -18.60
C LEU A 3 0.27 -17.75 -17.41
N ILE A 4 -0.77 -18.35 -16.83
CA ILE A 4 -1.44 -17.85 -15.61
C ILE A 4 -0.46 -17.86 -14.42
N GLN A 5 0.34 -18.91 -14.29
CA GLN A 5 1.32 -19.06 -13.22
C GLN A 5 2.39 -17.97 -13.33
N ALA A 6 2.94 -17.76 -14.53
CA ALA A 6 3.93 -16.70 -14.78
C ALA A 6 3.40 -15.30 -14.44
N PHE A 7 2.12 -15.02 -14.69
CA PHE A 7 1.50 -13.75 -14.31
C PHE A 7 1.36 -13.60 -12.79
N ILE A 8 0.96 -14.66 -12.09
CA ILE A 8 0.87 -14.66 -10.62
C ILE A 8 2.26 -14.45 -10.00
N ASP A 9 3.28 -15.15 -10.49
CA ASP A 9 4.64 -15.02 -10.01
C ASP A 9 5.19 -13.60 -10.22
N TRP A 10 4.96 -13.01 -11.39
CA TRP A 10 5.32 -11.61 -11.64
C TRP A 10 4.62 -10.63 -10.69
N LYS A 11 3.32 -10.83 -10.44
CA LYS A 11 2.54 -9.97 -9.53
C LYS A 11 3.09 -10.04 -8.11
N ASN A 12 3.42 -11.25 -7.65
CA ASN A 12 3.97 -11.48 -6.31
C ASN A 12 5.37 -10.87 -6.19
N ALA A 13 6.26 -11.13 -7.15
CA ALA A 13 7.61 -10.55 -7.16
C ALA A 13 7.59 -9.01 -7.16
N ASN A 14 6.68 -8.40 -7.93
CA ASN A 14 6.54 -6.95 -7.92
C ASN A 14 5.98 -6.41 -6.59
N HIS A 15 5.08 -7.14 -5.94
CA HIS A 15 4.57 -6.80 -4.62
C HIS A 15 5.67 -6.86 -3.56
N GLU A 16 6.43 -7.95 -3.52
CA GLU A 16 7.56 -8.13 -2.59
C GLU A 16 8.63 -7.05 -2.78
N ARG A 17 8.97 -6.72 -4.05
CA ARG A 17 9.88 -5.62 -4.37
C ARG A 17 9.38 -4.30 -3.79
N LYS A 18 8.09 -3.97 -3.98
CA LYS A 18 7.50 -2.74 -3.46
C LYS A 18 7.54 -2.69 -1.93
N VAL A 19 7.22 -3.80 -1.26
CA VAL A 19 7.26 -3.89 0.21
C VAL A 19 8.69 -3.69 0.71
N SER A 20 9.68 -4.32 0.08
CA SER A 20 11.10 -4.16 0.43
C SER A 20 11.58 -2.71 0.25
N GLU A 21 11.28 -2.08 -0.89
CA GLU A 21 11.66 -0.69 -1.18
C GLU A 21 11.03 0.32 -0.21
N MET A 22 9.76 0.11 0.16
CA MET A 22 9.04 0.99 1.07
C MET A 22 9.47 0.75 2.52
N GLY A 23 9.76 -0.50 2.87
CA GLY A 23 10.34 -0.87 4.17
C GLY A 23 11.71 -0.25 4.38
N ALA A 24 12.58 -0.26 3.36
CA ALA A 24 13.87 0.43 3.41
C ALA A 24 13.73 1.96 3.61
N GLN A 25 12.61 2.53 3.17
CA GLN A 25 12.29 3.95 3.37
C GLN A 25 11.51 4.23 4.66
N GLY A 26 11.15 3.20 5.43
CA GLY A 26 10.31 3.32 6.64
C GLY A 26 8.86 3.72 6.36
N LYS A 27 8.38 3.59 5.11
CA LYS A 27 7.06 4.07 4.68
C LYS A 27 6.09 2.92 4.48
N CYS A 28 4.81 3.18 4.76
CA CYS A 28 3.74 2.25 4.45
C CYS A 28 3.64 2.01 2.93
N PRO A 29 3.71 0.75 2.45
CA PRO A 29 3.64 0.43 1.03
C PRO A 29 2.24 0.65 0.42
N ASP A 30 1.18 0.63 1.23
CA ASP A 30 -0.20 0.83 0.73
C ASP A 30 -0.47 2.29 0.38
N CYS A 31 -0.12 3.24 1.26
CA CYS A 31 -0.30 4.68 1.02
C CYS A 31 0.96 5.41 0.54
N PHE A 32 2.08 4.71 0.34
CA PHE A 32 3.38 5.30 0.00
C PHE A 32 3.89 6.29 1.06
N GLY A 33 3.55 6.04 2.32
CA GLY A 33 3.89 6.90 3.45
C GLY A 33 3.02 8.14 3.62
N ARG A 34 1.90 8.25 2.90
CA ARG A 34 0.97 9.39 3.02
C ARG A 34 0.08 9.34 4.27
N GLY A 35 -0.11 8.18 4.88
CA GLY A 35 -1.07 7.99 5.97
C GLY A 35 -2.52 7.88 5.51
N PHE A 36 -2.88 8.45 4.36
CA PHE A 36 -4.22 8.37 3.79
C PHE A 36 -4.19 7.93 2.32
N ASN A 37 -5.32 7.45 1.81
CA ASN A 37 -5.48 7.22 0.38
C ASN A 37 -6.22 8.43 -0.23
N PRO A 38 -5.61 9.18 -1.16
CA PRO A 38 -6.32 10.27 -1.83
C PRO A 38 -7.46 9.66 -2.64
N VAL A 39 -8.67 9.72 -2.08
CA VAL A 39 -9.89 9.43 -2.82
C VAL A 39 -10.04 10.55 -3.85
N MET A 40 -9.59 10.29 -5.08
CA MET A 40 -9.81 11.20 -6.20
C MET A 40 -11.28 11.15 -6.58
N LEU A 41 -12.12 11.98 -5.93
CA LEU A 41 -13.47 12.25 -6.38
C LEU A 41 -13.53 13.57 -7.14
N SER A 42 -14.23 13.53 -8.27
CA SER A 42 -14.48 14.67 -9.15
C SER A 42 -15.16 15.83 -8.43
N GLY A 43 -14.48 16.97 -8.34
CA GLY A 43 -14.96 18.36 -8.31
C GLY A 43 -15.88 18.85 -7.18
N PHE A 44 -16.80 18.03 -6.66
CA PHE A 44 -17.96 18.52 -5.88
C PHE A 44 -18.27 17.72 -4.61
N TYR A 45 -17.47 16.71 -4.27
CA TYR A 45 -17.67 15.92 -3.06
C TYR A 45 -16.42 16.00 -2.17
N TYR A 46 -16.51 16.76 -1.08
CA TYR A 46 -15.59 16.62 0.05
C TYR A 46 -15.89 15.27 0.71
N THR A 47 -15.04 14.27 0.48
CA THR A 47 -15.03 13.06 1.32
C THR A 47 -14.08 13.30 2.49
N SER A 48 -14.36 12.68 3.63
CA SER A 48 -13.36 12.54 4.68
C SER A 48 -12.11 11.89 4.08
N VAL A 49 -10.94 12.43 4.43
CA VAL A 49 -9.66 11.80 4.13
C VAL A 49 -9.70 10.43 4.81
N LEU A 50 -9.82 9.37 4.02
CA LEU A 50 -9.81 8.01 4.54
C LEU A 50 -8.37 7.65 4.89
N ASP A 51 -8.15 7.44 6.19
CA ASP A 51 -6.92 6.86 6.70
C ASP A 51 -6.60 5.57 5.96
N CYS A 52 -5.33 5.37 5.68
CA CYS A 52 -4.86 4.17 5.02
C CYS A 52 -5.12 2.98 5.95
N PRO A 53 -5.96 2.00 5.54
CA PRO A 53 -6.30 0.88 6.42
C PRO A 53 -5.08 -0.01 6.70
N GLY A 54 -4.08 0.04 5.84
CA GLY A 54 -2.85 -0.73 6.00
C GLY A 54 -1.93 -0.19 7.08
N CYS A 55 -1.97 1.11 7.42
CA CYS A 55 -1.12 1.69 8.47
C CYS A 55 -1.91 2.63 9.38
N ASN A 56 -3.22 2.42 9.47
CA ASN A 56 -4.17 3.17 10.29
C ASN A 56 -3.92 4.70 10.39
N GLY A 57 -3.61 5.37 9.26
CA GLY A 57 -3.34 6.82 9.27
C GLY A 57 -1.88 7.23 9.48
N SER A 58 -1.01 6.35 10.01
CA SER A 58 0.36 6.70 10.43
C SER A 58 1.32 6.95 9.27
N GLY A 59 1.15 6.23 8.17
CA GLY A 59 2.09 6.24 7.03
C GLY A 59 3.39 5.47 7.28
N LEU A 60 3.55 4.80 8.42
CA LEU A 60 4.79 4.10 8.77
C LEU A 60 4.78 2.64 8.31
N PHE A 61 5.97 2.13 7.96
CA PHE A 61 6.13 0.72 7.61
C PHE A 61 5.90 -0.21 8.82
N THR A 62 6.32 0.19 10.02
CA THR A 62 6.17 -0.63 11.24
C THR A 62 4.71 -0.88 11.59
N ASP A 63 3.91 0.19 11.54
CA ASP A 63 2.47 0.13 11.75
C ASP A 63 1.77 -0.70 10.66
N TRP A 64 2.30 -0.63 9.43
CA TRP A 64 1.87 -1.50 8.35
C TRP A 64 2.20 -2.97 8.57
N ALA A 65 3.38 -3.27 9.09
CA ALA A 65 3.79 -4.65 9.38
C ALA A 65 2.94 -5.26 10.49
N GLU A 66 2.65 -4.48 11.54
CA GLU A 66 1.81 -4.91 12.67
C GLU A 66 0.35 -5.19 12.26
N SER A 67 -0.19 -4.45 11.27
CA SER A 67 -1.56 -4.71 10.77
C SER A 67 -1.70 -5.98 9.91
N LYS A 68 -0.58 -6.66 9.59
CA LYS A 68 -0.54 -7.86 8.75
C LYS A 68 -0.31 -9.16 9.53
N GLU A 69 -0.14 -9.07 10.85
CA GLU A 69 0.00 -10.23 11.75
C GLU A 69 -1.35 -10.89 12.09
#